data_AF-A0A1D1XZ34-F1
#
_entry.id   AF-A0A1D1XZ34-F1
#
_cell.length_a   1.000
_cell.length_b   1.000
_cell.length_c   1.000
_cell.angle_alpha   90.00
_cell.angle_beta   90.00
_cell.angle_gamma   90.00
#
_symmetry.space_group_name_H-M   'P 1'
#
loop_
_entity.id
_entity.type
_entity.pdbx_description
1 polymer ?
#
loop_
_entity_poly.entity_id
_entity_poly.type
_entity_poly.pdbx_seq_one_letter_code
_entity_poly.pdbx_strand_id
1 'polypeptide(L)'
;MAEDGSMVDSPRRRPGLLRDQVQLVKRKDCDRYEIFPIQEPLSFEKGFFIVIRACQLLAQKNDGIICLGVAGPSGAGKTVFTEKVLNFMPSIAVISMDNYNDASRIIDGNFDDPRLTDYDTLMENIYGLKEGKPVQVPIYDYKTSSRIGYRTIEVPSSRIVIIEGIYALSEKLRPLLDLRVSVTGGVHFDLVKRVLRDIQRAGQEPEEIIHQISETVYPMYKAFIEPDLQTAHIKIINKFNPFTGFQNPMYILKSSRILTEDQIRSVISMEHTESTEETYDIYLLPPGEDPETCQSYLRMRNRDGKYNLMFEEWVTDSPFIISPRITFEVSVRLLGGLMALGYTIAAILKRSSHVFTDDKVVVKIDWLEQLNRHYVQVCYPHFHGCLVCHRSILFSMFQHVSESALDM
;
A
#
# COMPACT_ATOMS: atom_id res chain seq x y z
N MET A 1 5.25 60.49 -10.01
CA MET A 1 4.55 59.87 -8.87
C MET A 1 3.67 58.78 -9.44
N ALA A 2 3.81 57.56 -8.89
CA ALA A 2 2.95 56.35 -8.93
C ALA A 2 2.42 55.89 -10.31
N GLU A 3 2.86 54.77 -10.89
CA GLU A 3 2.60 53.36 -10.52
C GLU A 3 1.14 52.86 -10.72
N ASP A 4 1.09 51.70 -11.39
CA ASP A 4 0.17 50.56 -11.19
C ASP A 4 -0.88 50.36 -12.30
N GLY A 5 -1.03 49.22 -12.96
CA GLY A 5 -0.35 47.93 -12.88
C GLY A 5 -0.90 47.03 -14.00
N SER A 6 -0.08 46.69 -14.98
CA SER A 6 -0.44 45.70 -16.00
C SER A 6 -0.17 44.31 -15.43
N MET A 7 -1.21 43.65 -14.92
CA MET A 7 -1.21 42.20 -14.70
C MET A 7 -1.00 41.51 -16.05
N VAL A 8 0.24 41.18 -16.36
CA VAL A 8 0.57 40.24 -17.44
C VAL A 8 0.30 38.85 -16.90
N ASP A 9 -0.86 38.33 -17.26
CA ASP A 9 -1.26 36.95 -17.10
C ASP A 9 -0.21 36.05 -17.76
N SER A 10 0.60 35.37 -16.93
CA SER A 10 1.60 34.42 -17.41
C SER A 10 0.89 33.19 -17.97
N PRO A 11 1.12 32.78 -19.22
CA PRO A 11 0.34 31.72 -19.83
C PRO A 11 0.65 30.40 -19.13
N ARG A 12 -0.40 29.79 -18.54
CA ARG A 12 -0.40 28.40 -18.09
C ARG A 12 0.21 27.52 -19.19
N ARG A 13 1.45 27.06 -18.99
CA ARG A 13 2.12 26.14 -19.90
C ARG A 13 1.24 24.91 -20.04
N ARG A 14 0.92 24.54 -21.29
CA ARG A 14 0.31 23.25 -21.65
C ARG A 14 1.01 22.13 -20.88
N PRO A 15 0.34 21.04 -20.45
CA PRO A 15 1.02 19.94 -19.81
C PRO A 15 2.06 19.38 -20.79
N GLY A 16 3.32 19.72 -20.58
CA GLY A 16 4.45 19.28 -21.39
C GLY A 16 4.62 17.78 -21.30
N LEU A 17 5.57 17.24 -22.08
CA LEU A 17 5.97 15.84 -21.94
C LEU A 17 6.36 15.57 -20.48
N LEU A 18 6.18 14.35 -19.98
CA LEU A 18 6.54 13.96 -18.60
C LEU A 18 7.93 14.50 -18.18
N ARG A 19 8.91 14.50 -19.09
CA ARG A 19 10.26 15.02 -18.88
C ARG A 19 10.34 16.52 -18.53
N ASP A 20 9.36 17.32 -18.97
CA ASP A 20 9.30 18.77 -18.78
C ASP A 20 8.71 19.15 -17.41
N GLN A 21 8.19 18.17 -16.66
CA GLN A 21 7.66 18.35 -15.31
C GLN A 21 8.77 18.40 -14.25
N VAL A 22 9.99 17.93 -14.57
CA VAL A 22 11.12 17.96 -13.65
C VAL A 22 11.83 19.30 -13.77
N GLN A 23 11.71 20.13 -12.73
CA GLN A 23 12.34 21.45 -12.66
C GLN A 23 13.33 21.50 -11.50
N LEU A 24 14.48 22.12 -11.73
CA LEU A 24 15.48 22.36 -10.69
C LEU A 24 15.24 23.73 -10.05
N VAL A 25 15.41 23.81 -8.74
CA VAL A 25 15.42 25.06 -7.98
C VAL A 25 16.72 25.11 -7.16
N LYS A 26 17.34 26.29 -7.09
CA LYS A 26 18.54 26.50 -6.27
C LYS A 26 18.13 26.56 -4.80
N ARG A 27 18.86 25.87 -3.92
CA ARG A 27 18.65 25.95 -2.47
C ARG A 27 19.00 27.35 -1.97
N LYS A 28 18.24 27.81 -0.96
CA LYS A 28 18.46 29.14 -0.36
C LYS A 28 19.78 29.24 0.38
N ASP A 29 20.18 28.14 1.04
CA ASP A 29 21.28 28.15 2.02
C ASP A 29 22.57 27.49 1.51
N CYS A 30 22.60 26.99 0.26
CA CYS A 30 23.81 26.40 -0.32
C CYS A 30 23.81 26.47 -1.85
N ASP A 31 24.98 26.25 -2.46
CA ASP A 31 25.15 26.28 -3.93
C ASP A 31 24.67 24.99 -4.64
N ARG A 32 23.75 24.25 -4.01
CA ARG A 32 23.17 23.02 -4.56
C ARG A 32 21.76 23.29 -5.09
N TYR A 33 21.37 22.50 -6.07
CA TYR A 33 20.03 22.45 -6.63
C TYR A 33 19.26 21.26 -6.05
N GLU A 34 17.95 21.42 -5.98
CA GLU A 34 16.99 20.36 -5.67
C GLU A 34 15.85 20.36 -6.70
N ILE A 35 15.01 19.33 -6.66
CA ILE A 35 13.84 19.23 -7.54
C ILE A 35 12.68 20.02 -6.95
N PHE A 36 12.07 20.87 -7.77
CA PHE A 36 10.82 21.54 -7.42
C PHE A 36 9.71 20.50 -7.22
N PRO A 37 8.96 20.52 -6.10
CA PRO A 37 7.96 19.50 -5.82
C PRO A 37 6.89 19.37 -6.92
N ILE A 38 6.69 18.14 -7.38
CA ILE A 38 5.56 17.78 -8.25
C ILE A 38 4.34 17.58 -7.35
N GLN A 39 3.30 18.40 -7.58
CA GLN A 39 2.11 18.45 -6.73
C GLN A 39 1.28 17.16 -6.84
N GLU A 40 1.09 16.67 -8.07
CA GLU A 40 0.26 15.50 -8.35
C GLU A 40 1.02 14.19 -8.13
N PRO A 41 0.44 13.22 -7.40
CA PRO A 41 1.02 11.89 -7.28
C PRO A 41 1.13 11.17 -8.64
N LEU A 42 2.22 10.45 -8.83
CA LEU A 42 2.51 9.73 -10.06
C LEU A 42 2.27 8.23 -9.88
N SER A 43 1.86 7.53 -10.94
CA SER A 43 1.87 6.07 -10.93
C SER A 43 3.31 5.53 -10.80
N PHE A 44 3.47 4.30 -10.34
CA PHE A 44 4.77 3.64 -10.18
C PHE A 44 5.70 3.82 -11.40
N GLU A 45 5.20 3.56 -12.61
CA GLU A 45 5.98 3.70 -13.85
C GLU A 45 6.34 5.15 -14.16
N LYS A 46 5.39 6.08 -14.06
CA LYS A 46 5.66 7.50 -14.31
C LYS A 46 6.66 8.04 -13.30
N GLY A 47 6.47 7.71 -12.02
CA GLY A 47 7.36 8.06 -10.93
C GLY A 47 8.78 7.55 -11.15
N PHE A 48 8.93 6.29 -11.59
CA PHE A 48 10.22 5.73 -11.96
C PHE A 48 10.94 6.58 -13.02
N PHE A 49 10.31 6.89 -14.16
CA PHE A 49 10.92 7.71 -15.20
C PHE A 49 11.32 9.12 -14.72
N ILE A 50 10.46 9.74 -13.92
CA ILE A 50 10.70 11.08 -13.36
C ILE A 50 11.87 11.06 -12.39
N VAL A 51 11.99 10.04 -11.53
CA VAL A 51 13.12 9.90 -10.60
C VAL A 51 14.44 9.70 -11.35
N ILE A 52 14.48 8.86 -12.38
CA ILE A 52 15.68 8.71 -13.22
C ILE A 52 16.09 10.07 -13.81
N ARG A 53 15.13 10.81 -14.37
CA ARG A 53 15.39 12.12 -14.96
C ARG A 53 15.89 13.13 -13.93
N ALA A 54 15.29 13.15 -12.74
CA ALA A 54 15.70 13.99 -11.63
C ALA A 54 17.13 13.69 -11.17
N CYS A 55 17.48 12.43 -11.00
CA CYS A 55 18.84 12.01 -10.66
C CYS A 55 19.87 12.48 -11.68
N GLN A 56 19.58 12.34 -12.98
CA GLN A 56 20.46 12.81 -14.05
C GLN A 56 20.65 14.33 -14.02
N LEU A 57 19.58 15.10 -13.82
CA LEU A 57 19.63 16.55 -13.76
C LEU A 57 20.41 17.05 -12.54
N LEU A 58 20.21 16.43 -11.38
CA LEU A 58 20.96 16.76 -10.16
C LEU A 58 22.43 16.44 -10.30
N ALA A 59 22.78 15.26 -10.84
CA ALA A 59 24.17 14.87 -11.08
C ALA A 59 24.90 15.78 -12.08
N GLN A 60 24.17 16.38 -13.03
CA GLN A 60 24.72 17.36 -13.99
C GLN A 60 24.93 18.76 -13.40
N LYS A 61 24.17 19.14 -12.36
CA LYS A 61 24.14 20.52 -11.84
C LYS A 61 24.80 20.70 -10.49
N ASN A 62 24.80 19.67 -9.65
CA ASN A 62 25.47 19.69 -8.37
C ASN A 62 26.82 18.99 -8.51
N ASP A 63 27.81 19.40 -7.72
CA ASP A 63 29.07 18.68 -7.53
C ASP A 63 28.99 17.68 -6.36
N GLY A 64 29.91 16.71 -6.35
CA GLY A 64 29.96 15.65 -5.33
C GLY A 64 28.80 14.63 -5.38
N ILE A 65 28.61 13.91 -4.28
CA ILE A 65 27.55 12.90 -4.17
C ILE A 65 26.15 13.56 -4.13
N ILE A 66 25.20 12.92 -4.82
CA ILE A 66 23.77 13.20 -4.82
C ILE A 66 23.08 12.19 -3.92
N CYS A 67 22.43 12.65 -2.86
CA CYS A 67 21.70 11.78 -1.93
C CYS A 67 20.21 11.77 -2.27
N LEU A 68 19.66 10.59 -2.55
CA LEU A 68 18.25 10.36 -2.81
C LEU A 68 17.62 9.61 -1.63
N GLY A 69 16.67 10.22 -0.93
CA GLY A 69 15.85 9.54 0.08
C GLY A 69 14.62 8.91 -0.55
N VAL A 70 14.40 7.62 -0.32
CA VAL A 70 13.19 6.87 -0.72
C VAL A 70 12.49 6.37 0.53
N ALA A 71 11.37 7.01 0.90
CA ALA A 71 10.57 6.66 2.06
C ALA A 71 9.15 6.23 1.69
N GLY A 72 8.44 5.71 2.69
CA GLY A 72 7.13 5.08 2.53
C GLY A 72 6.91 4.04 3.62
N PRO A 73 5.65 3.70 3.94
CA PRO A 73 5.37 2.68 4.94
C PRO A 73 5.97 1.34 4.54
N SER A 74 6.19 0.46 5.53
CA SER A 74 6.56 -0.93 5.25
C SER A 74 5.50 -1.57 4.34
N GLY A 75 5.91 -2.40 3.39
CA GLY A 75 5.00 -2.98 2.39
C GLY A 75 4.67 -2.09 1.17
N ALA A 76 5.03 -0.80 1.17
CA ALA A 76 4.71 0.11 0.06
C ALA A 76 5.43 -0.19 -1.28
N GLY A 77 6.44 -1.07 -1.27
CA GLY A 77 7.25 -1.39 -2.45
C GLY A 77 8.44 -0.46 -2.70
N LYS A 78 8.94 0.21 -1.66
CA LYS A 78 10.19 1.00 -1.70
C LYS A 78 11.38 0.19 -2.20
N THR A 79 11.61 -1.00 -1.63
CA THR A 79 12.71 -1.89 -2.01
C THR A 79 12.62 -2.29 -3.48
N VAL A 80 11.42 -2.65 -3.95
CA VAL A 80 11.15 -2.97 -5.37
C VAL A 80 11.41 -1.75 -6.27
N PHE A 81 11.01 -0.56 -5.84
CA PHE A 81 11.30 0.68 -6.57
C PHE A 81 12.81 0.94 -6.66
N THR A 82 13.52 0.82 -5.55
CA THR A 82 14.98 1.01 -5.46
C THR A 82 15.72 -0.01 -6.32
N GLU A 83 15.33 -1.29 -6.29
CA GLU A 83 15.88 -2.34 -7.16
C GLU A 83 15.66 -2.03 -8.64
N LYS A 84 14.48 -1.55 -9.02
CA LYS A 84 14.19 -1.13 -10.39
C LYS A 84 15.09 0.02 -10.84
N VAL A 85 15.35 1.00 -9.96
CA VAL A 85 16.30 2.10 -10.21
C VAL A 85 17.72 1.58 -10.34
N LEU A 86 18.16 0.69 -9.46
CA LEU A 86 19.50 0.09 -9.48
C LEU A 86 19.73 -0.72 -10.77
N ASN A 87 18.74 -1.52 -11.20
CA ASN A 87 18.84 -2.28 -12.44
C ASN A 87 18.96 -1.39 -13.69
N PHE A 88 18.37 -0.19 -13.66
CA PHE A 88 18.48 0.78 -14.76
C PHE A 88 19.76 1.63 -14.68
N MET A 89 20.26 1.91 -13.47
CA MET A 89 21.51 2.64 -13.21
C MET A 89 22.43 1.82 -12.27
N PRO A 90 23.18 0.83 -12.79
CA PRO A 90 23.92 -0.12 -11.95
C PRO A 90 25.03 0.47 -11.09
N SER A 91 25.50 1.68 -11.40
CA SER A 91 26.60 2.36 -10.70
C SER A 91 26.15 3.18 -9.49
N ILE A 92 24.92 3.01 -9.02
CA ILE A 92 24.35 3.67 -7.83
C ILE A 92 24.65 2.85 -6.57
N ALA A 93 24.95 3.52 -5.46
CA ALA A 93 25.05 2.88 -4.16
C ALA A 93 23.70 2.92 -3.42
N VAL A 94 23.36 1.85 -2.70
CA VAL A 94 22.12 1.76 -1.91
C VAL A 94 22.44 1.48 -0.45
N ILE A 95 21.96 2.36 0.42
CA ILE A 95 21.96 2.23 1.87
C ILE A 95 20.51 1.96 2.31
N SER A 96 20.23 0.73 2.76
CA SER A 96 18.96 0.42 3.42
C SER A 96 19.07 0.75 4.90
N MET A 97 18.16 1.57 5.42
CA MET A 97 18.12 1.97 6.82
C MET A 97 17.81 0.80 7.75
N ASP A 98 17.10 -0.23 7.26
CA ASP A 98 16.77 -1.42 8.04
C ASP A 98 18.04 -2.13 8.55
N ASN A 99 19.16 -2.00 7.82
CA ASN A 99 20.45 -2.53 8.25
C ASN A 99 21.02 -1.86 9.51
N TYR A 100 20.59 -0.63 9.79
CA TYR A 100 21.04 0.19 10.92
C TYR A 100 20.11 0.05 12.13
N ASN A 101 19.15 -0.86 12.09
CA ASN A 101 18.35 -1.17 13.27
C ASN A 101 19.23 -1.84 14.34
N ASP A 102 18.99 -1.46 15.60
CA ASP A 102 19.69 -1.96 16.78
C ASP A 102 18.66 -2.51 17.77
N ALA A 103 18.53 -3.84 17.82
CA ALA A 103 17.51 -4.49 18.63
C ALA A 103 17.65 -4.24 20.13
N SER A 104 18.82 -3.79 20.61
CA SER A 104 18.99 -3.38 22.01
C SER A 104 18.18 -2.13 22.38
N ARG A 105 17.72 -1.37 21.37
CA ARG A 105 16.93 -0.14 21.51
C ARG A 105 15.42 -0.38 21.40
N ILE A 106 14.99 -1.63 21.24
CA ILE A 106 13.57 -1.97 21.17
C ILE A 106 12.93 -1.72 22.53
N ILE A 107 11.85 -0.94 22.53
CA ILE A 107 11.01 -0.68 23.70
C ILE A 107 9.65 -1.29 23.40
N ASP A 108 9.15 -2.11 24.32
CA ASP A 108 7.83 -2.78 24.24
C ASP A 108 7.59 -3.56 22.94
N GLY A 109 8.65 -4.14 22.35
CA GLY A 109 8.54 -4.89 21.09
C GLY A 109 8.27 -4.03 19.85
N ASN A 110 8.43 -2.70 19.95
CA ASN A 110 8.16 -1.78 18.85
C ASN A 110 9.35 -1.65 17.88
N PHE A 111 9.23 -2.32 16.74
CA PHE A 111 10.22 -2.29 15.65
C PHE A 111 10.08 -1.07 14.71
N ASP A 112 9.10 -0.20 14.93
CA ASP A 112 8.89 1.03 14.15
C ASP A 112 9.25 2.28 14.95
N ASP A 113 9.73 2.14 16.19
CA ASP A 113 10.18 3.28 16.98
C ASP A 113 11.35 3.99 16.27
N PRO A 114 11.30 5.32 16.06
CA PRO A 114 12.41 6.06 15.45
C PRO A 114 13.77 5.89 16.17
N ARG A 115 13.77 5.52 17.45
CA ARG A 115 14.99 5.27 18.24
C ARG A 115 15.68 3.96 17.89
N LEU A 116 14.99 3.05 17.19
CA LEU A 116 15.55 1.77 16.75
C LEU A 116 16.72 1.96 15.78
N THR A 117 16.63 2.97 14.92
CA THR A 117 17.66 3.25 13.92
C THR A 117 18.85 3.94 14.58
N ASP A 118 20.03 3.36 14.39
CA ASP A 118 21.32 3.93 14.73
C ASP A 118 21.72 5.01 13.71
N TYR A 119 21.19 6.21 13.95
CA TYR A 119 21.46 7.38 13.12
C TYR A 119 22.93 7.79 13.15
N ASP A 120 23.66 7.52 14.22
CA ASP A 120 25.06 7.92 14.33
C ASP A 120 25.90 7.18 13.27
N THR A 121 25.79 5.84 13.25
CA THR A 121 26.48 5.01 12.26
C THR A 121 25.96 5.27 10.83
N LEU A 122 24.66 5.51 10.67
CA LEU A 122 24.07 5.86 9.37
C LEU A 122 24.64 7.17 8.83
N MET A 123 24.71 8.20 9.66
CA MET A 123 25.20 9.52 9.27
C MET A 123 26.69 9.49 8.97
N GLU A 124 27.50 8.78 9.78
CA GLU A 124 28.92 8.55 9.51
C GLU A 124 29.13 7.94 8.12
N ASN A 125 28.38 6.89 7.79
CA ASN A 125 28.47 6.24 6.48
C ASN A 125 28.00 7.15 5.33
N ILE A 126 26.97 7.98 5.53
CA ILE A 126 26.54 8.94 4.50
C ILE A 126 27.62 10.01 4.28
N TYR A 127 28.20 10.57 5.35
CA TYR A 127 29.26 11.56 5.24
C TYR A 127 30.53 10.97 4.62
N GLY A 128 30.92 9.76 4.99
CA GLY A 128 32.07 9.07 4.39
C GLY A 128 31.95 8.94 2.87
N LEU A 129 30.77 8.53 2.37
CA LEU A 129 30.52 8.49 0.93
C LEU A 129 30.58 9.88 0.28
N LYS A 130 30.03 10.91 0.93
CA LYS A 130 30.09 12.31 0.43
C LYS A 130 31.51 12.85 0.36
N GLU A 131 32.40 12.38 1.24
CA GLU A 131 33.83 12.68 1.24
C GLU A 131 34.64 11.83 0.25
N GLY A 132 34.00 10.91 -0.47
CA GLY A 132 34.68 10.03 -1.44
C GLY A 132 35.46 8.90 -0.77
N LYS A 133 35.01 8.42 0.40
CA LYS A 133 35.58 7.27 1.10
C LYS A 133 34.63 6.07 1.05
N PRO A 134 35.13 4.83 0.91
CA PRO A 134 34.31 3.64 1.10
C PRO A 134 33.87 3.52 2.55
N VAL A 135 32.71 2.89 2.78
CA VAL A 135 32.08 2.82 4.10
C VAL A 135 31.64 1.41 4.47
N GLN A 136 31.54 1.12 5.77
CA GLN A 136 31.13 -0.18 6.31
C GLN A 136 29.66 -0.16 6.71
N VAL A 137 28.80 -0.70 5.87
CA VAL A 137 27.36 -0.78 6.14
C VAL A 137 27.05 -2.07 6.87
N PRO A 138 26.34 -2.04 8.02
CA PRO A 138 25.94 -3.24 8.72
C PRO A 138 25.06 -4.16 7.86
N ILE A 139 25.03 -5.44 8.18
CA ILE A 139 24.14 -6.44 7.61
C ILE A 139 23.18 -6.87 8.71
N TYR A 140 21.89 -6.68 8.50
CA TYR A 140 20.86 -7.05 9.47
C TYR A 140 20.16 -8.35 9.07
N ASP A 141 20.07 -9.27 10.01
CA ASP A 141 19.31 -10.51 9.85
C ASP A 141 17.97 -10.39 10.57
N TYR A 142 16.89 -10.39 9.77
CA TYR A 142 15.52 -10.30 10.26
C TYR A 142 15.07 -11.53 11.06
N LYS A 143 15.69 -12.70 10.87
CA LYS A 143 15.33 -13.91 11.62
C LYS A 143 15.83 -13.85 13.06
N THR A 144 17.09 -13.44 13.23
CA THR A 144 17.70 -13.27 14.55
C THR A 144 17.47 -11.88 15.14
N SER A 145 16.86 -10.96 14.38
CA SER A 145 16.67 -9.55 14.73
C SER A 145 17.97 -8.89 15.19
N SER A 146 19.08 -9.16 14.51
CA SER A 146 20.42 -8.71 14.95
C SER A 146 21.33 -8.34 13.78
N ARG A 147 22.36 -7.53 14.06
CA ARG A 147 23.43 -7.24 13.10
C ARG A 147 24.43 -8.39 13.09
N ILE A 148 24.65 -8.98 11.92
CA ILE A 148 25.48 -10.19 11.76
C ILE A 148 26.83 -9.93 11.11
N GLY A 149 27.11 -8.68 10.71
CA GLY A 149 28.38 -8.31 10.08
C GLY A 149 28.29 -6.96 9.37
N TYR A 150 29.28 -6.71 8.51
CA TYR A 150 29.38 -5.51 7.70
C TYR A 150 29.72 -5.85 6.26
N ARG A 151 29.28 -4.99 5.34
CA ARG A 151 29.69 -4.99 3.93
C ARG A 151 30.27 -3.64 3.56
N THR A 152 31.33 -3.65 2.76
CA THR A 152 31.88 -2.43 2.19
C THR A 152 30.97 -1.91 1.08
N ILE A 153 30.63 -0.63 1.12
CA ILE A 153 30.06 0.09 -0.02
C ILE A 153 31.13 1.04 -0.55
N GLU A 154 31.52 0.81 -1.80
CA GLU A 154 32.42 1.70 -2.55
C GLU A 154 31.71 3.00 -2.96
N VAL A 155 32.50 4.04 -3.18
CA VAL A 155 31.99 5.32 -3.67
C VAL A 155 31.41 5.12 -5.08
N PRO A 156 30.11 5.39 -5.30
CA PRO A 156 29.49 5.12 -6.58
C PRO A 156 30.02 6.06 -7.67
N SER A 157 30.44 5.50 -8.81
CA SER A 157 30.87 6.30 -9.97
C SER A 157 29.74 7.10 -10.60
N SER A 158 28.47 6.70 -10.39
CA SER A 158 27.29 7.51 -10.74
C SER A 158 27.17 8.79 -9.92
N ARG A 159 27.91 8.88 -8.81
CA ARG A 159 27.78 9.90 -7.76
C ARG A 159 26.42 9.89 -7.07
N ILE A 160 25.57 8.87 -7.24
CA ILE A 160 24.25 8.81 -6.61
C ILE A 160 24.26 7.76 -5.50
N VAL A 161 23.76 8.16 -4.33
CA VAL A 161 23.51 7.28 -3.18
C VAL A 161 22.02 7.32 -2.84
N ILE A 162 21.38 6.16 -2.86
CA ILE A 162 19.99 5.99 -2.41
C ILE A 162 19.99 5.59 -0.94
N ILE A 163 19.25 6.33 -0.12
CA ILE A 163 18.93 5.99 1.27
C ILE A 163 17.47 5.56 1.29
N GLU A 164 17.23 4.27 1.51
CA GLU A 164 15.91 3.66 1.50
C GLU A 164 15.50 3.22 2.91
N GLY A 165 14.28 3.53 3.32
CA GLY A 165 13.78 3.15 4.63
C GLY A 165 12.50 3.88 5.01
N ILE A 166 11.81 3.40 6.05
CA ILE A 166 10.56 4.03 6.51
C ILE A 166 10.76 5.48 6.99
N TYR A 167 11.95 5.80 7.53
CA TYR A 167 12.34 7.13 8.01
C TYR A 167 13.35 7.85 7.11
N ALA A 168 13.48 7.45 5.83
CA ALA A 168 14.48 8.02 4.93
C ALA A 168 14.26 9.51 4.62
N LEU A 169 13.06 10.04 4.87
CA LEU A 169 12.70 11.46 4.70
C LEU A 169 12.67 12.26 6.02
N SER A 170 13.10 11.64 7.12
CA SER A 170 13.13 12.25 8.46
C SER A 170 13.93 13.53 8.53
N GLU A 171 13.58 14.39 9.48
CA GLU A 171 14.25 15.68 9.71
C GLU A 171 15.76 15.55 9.86
N LYS A 172 16.25 14.44 10.43
CA LYS A 172 17.67 14.14 10.59
C LYS A 172 18.39 13.98 9.24
N LEU A 173 17.74 13.35 8.26
CA LEU A 173 18.32 13.08 6.94
C LEU A 173 18.03 14.17 5.93
N ARG A 174 16.88 14.85 6.06
CA ARG A 174 16.36 15.83 5.09
C ARG A 174 17.39 16.88 4.63
N PRO A 175 18.26 17.46 5.49
CA PRO A 175 19.29 18.41 5.05
C PRO A 175 20.34 17.80 4.09
N LEU A 176 20.55 16.48 4.16
CA LEU A 176 21.53 15.77 3.33
C LEU A 176 20.99 15.35 1.97
N LEU A 177 19.67 15.22 1.83
CA LEU A 177 19.01 14.68 0.63
C LEU A 177 18.88 15.77 -0.43
N ASP A 178 19.28 15.50 -1.66
CA ASP A 178 19.03 16.36 -2.83
C ASP A 178 17.68 16.05 -3.49
N LEU A 179 17.23 14.80 -3.35
CA LEU A 179 15.95 14.32 -3.86
C LEU A 179 15.22 13.52 -2.78
N ARG A 180 13.94 13.83 -2.60
CA ARG A 180 13.04 13.14 -1.66
C ARG A 180 11.91 12.51 -2.44
N VAL A 181 11.77 11.20 -2.33
CA VAL A 181 10.75 10.42 -3.03
C VAL A 181 9.93 9.65 -2.00
N SER A 182 8.61 9.76 -2.07
CA SER A 182 7.72 8.89 -1.31
C SER A 182 7.10 7.84 -2.21
N VAL A 183 7.02 6.60 -1.72
CA VAL A 183 6.34 5.48 -2.37
C VAL A 183 5.26 4.97 -1.41
N THR A 184 3.99 4.99 -1.84
CA THR A 184 2.84 4.58 -1.02
C THR A 184 1.85 3.79 -1.88
N GLY A 185 1.30 2.69 -1.37
CA GLY A 185 0.19 1.96 -2.00
C GLY A 185 -1.18 2.25 -1.36
N GLY A 186 -1.18 3.04 -0.29
CA GLY A 186 -2.33 3.25 0.61
C GLY A 186 -2.02 2.58 1.94
N VAL A 187 -2.09 3.36 3.04
CA VAL A 187 -1.55 2.97 4.35
C VAL A 187 -2.04 1.60 4.80
N HIS A 188 -3.34 1.35 4.69
CA HIS A 188 -3.95 0.07 5.04
C HIS A 188 -3.46 -1.09 4.19
N PHE A 189 -3.36 -0.90 2.88
CA PHE A 189 -2.85 -1.91 1.96
C PHE A 189 -1.37 -2.22 2.20
N ASP A 190 -0.59 -1.20 2.53
CA ASP A 190 0.84 -1.32 2.84
C ASP A 190 1.05 -2.06 4.17
N LEU A 191 0.21 -1.77 5.18
CA LEU A 191 0.17 -2.51 6.44
C LEU A 191 -0.12 -4.00 6.21
N VAL A 192 -1.13 -4.34 5.41
CA VAL A 192 -1.45 -5.73 5.07
C VAL A 192 -0.30 -6.43 4.38
N LYS A 193 0.32 -5.78 3.39
CA LYS A 193 1.51 -6.30 2.72
C LYS A 193 2.63 -6.62 3.70
N ARG A 194 2.85 -5.75 4.69
CA ARG A 194 3.82 -5.99 5.75
C ARG A 194 3.46 -7.24 6.54
N VAL A 195 2.22 -7.36 7.03
CA VAL A 195 1.77 -8.56 7.78
C VAL A 195 2.11 -9.82 7.01
N LEU A 196 1.66 -9.86 5.77
CA LEU A 196 1.75 -11.03 4.92
C LEU A 196 3.20 -11.43 4.66
N ARG A 197 4.06 -10.43 4.43
CA ARG A 197 5.50 -10.63 4.28
C ARG A 197 6.13 -11.15 5.57
N ASP A 198 5.71 -10.64 6.71
CA ASP A 198 6.29 -10.98 8.01
C ASP A 198 5.83 -12.38 8.47
N ILE A 199 4.57 -12.80 8.20
CA ILE A 199 4.09 -14.20 8.33
C ILE A 199 5.02 -15.15 7.58
N GLN A 200 5.30 -14.87 6.31
CA GLN A 200 6.15 -15.73 5.47
C GLN A 200 7.61 -15.80 5.95
N ARG A 201 8.10 -14.76 6.62
CA ARG A 201 9.51 -14.65 7.06
C ARG A 201 9.75 -15.22 8.45
N ALA A 202 8.79 -15.05 9.36
CA ALA A 202 8.95 -15.31 10.79
C ALA A 202 8.08 -16.48 11.31
N GLY A 203 7.15 -17.01 10.51
CA GLY A 203 6.24 -18.07 10.96
C GLY A 203 5.30 -17.62 12.09
N GLN A 204 5.06 -16.31 12.20
CA GLN A 204 4.17 -15.73 13.21
C GLN A 204 2.70 -15.97 12.85
N GLU A 205 1.88 -16.23 13.88
CA GLU A 205 0.45 -16.43 13.73
C GLU A 205 -0.25 -15.10 13.35
N PRO A 206 -1.23 -15.11 12.42
CA PRO A 206 -1.89 -13.89 11.91
C PRO A 206 -2.47 -12.95 12.98
N GLU A 207 -2.93 -13.50 14.10
CA GLU A 207 -3.57 -12.76 15.20
C GLU A 207 -2.59 -11.82 15.93
N GLU A 208 -1.34 -12.26 16.16
CA GLU A 208 -0.30 -11.47 16.83
C GLU A 208 0.10 -10.25 15.98
N ILE A 209 0.09 -10.44 14.67
CA ILE A 209 0.56 -9.43 13.71
C ILE A 209 -0.47 -8.30 13.57
N ILE A 210 -1.77 -8.59 13.67
CA ILE A 210 -2.81 -7.56 13.59
C ILE A 210 -2.87 -6.70 14.86
N HIS A 211 -2.62 -7.30 16.02
CA HIS A 211 -2.41 -6.54 17.26
C HIS A 211 -1.25 -5.55 17.08
N GLN A 212 -0.12 -6.01 16.55
CA GLN A 212 1.05 -5.18 16.26
C GLN A 212 0.74 -4.05 15.25
N ILE A 213 -0.05 -4.30 14.20
CA ILE A 213 -0.45 -3.26 13.24
C ILE A 213 -1.17 -2.11 13.92
N SER A 214 -2.21 -2.44 14.69
CA SER A 214 -3.09 -1.43 15.28
C SER A 214 -2.40 -0.69 16.41
N GLU A 215 -1.81 -1.40 17.37
CA GLU A 215 -1.28 -0.78 18.58
C GLU A 215 0.10 -0.16 18.39
N THR A 216 0.84 -0.59 17.36
CA THR A 216 2.24 -0.19 17.17
C THR A 216 2.49 0.45 15.81
N VAL A 217 2.23 -0.25 14.70
CA VAL A 217 2.67 0.20 13.38
C VAL A 217 1.91 1.44 12.88
N TYR A 218 0.59 1.45 12.98
CA TYR A 218 -0.24 2.56 12.54
C TYR A 218 0.00 3.86 13.33
N PRO A 219 0.02 3.86 14.68
CA PRO A 219 0.38 5.06 15.44
C PRO A 219 1.78 5.58 15.11
N MET A 220 2.78 4.71 14.96
CA MET A 220 4.13 5.13 14.54
C MET A 220 4.13 5.75 13.14
N TYR A 221 3.37 5.15 12.21
CA TYR A 221 3.19 5.71 10.87
C TYR A 221 2.58 7.12 10.91
N LYS A 222 1.46 7.30 11.62
CA LYS A 222 0.77 8.59 11.70
C LYS A 222 1.61 9.65 12.41
N ALA A 223 2.31 9.28 13.48
CA ALA A 223 3.09 10.22 14.26
C ALA A 223 4.38 10.67 13.56
N PHE A 224 5.08 9.77 12.87
CA PHE A 224 6.45 10.03 12.42
C PHE A 224 6.63 9.88 10.90
N ILE A 225 6.00 8.88 10.28
CA ILE A 225 6.25 8.58 8.85
C ILE A 225 5.42 9.50 7.95
N GLU A 226 4.11 9.59 8.18
CA GLU A 226 3.19 10.36 7.32
C GLU A 226 3.59 11.83 7.15
N PRO A 227 3.97 12.58 8.22
CA PRO A 227 4.42 13.96 8.08
C PRO A 227 5.67 14.08 7.18
N ASP A 228 6.61 13.15 7.31
CA ASP A 228 7.84 13.14 6.51
C ASP A 228 7.57 12.90 5.02
N LEU A 229 6.62 12.02 4.69
CA LEU A 229 6.26 11.73 3.29
C LEU A 229 5.65 12.94 2.58
N GLN A 230 5.01 13.85 3.31
CA GLN A 230 4.48 15.09 2.72
C GLN A 230 5.57 16.02 2.21
N THR A 231 6.80 15.86 2.69
CA THR A 231 7.95 16.65 2.28
C THR A 231 8.60 16.18 0.98
N ALA A 232 8.13 15.09 0.38
CA ALA A 232 8.68 14.53 -0.85
C ALA A 232 8.56 15.50 -2.04
N HIS A 233 9.60 15.56 -2.87
CA HIS A 233 9.55 16.26 -4.15
C HIS A 233 8.74 15.47 -5.19
N ILE A 234 8.78 14.14 -5.11
CA ILE A 234 8.07 13.24 -6.02
C ILE A 234 7.29 12.24 -5.18
N LYS A 235 5.97 12.18 -5.36
CA LYS A 235 5.07 11.24 -4.70
C LYS A 235 4.67 10.14 -5.67
N ILE A 236 4.90 8.88 -5.32
CA ILE A 236 4.65 7.72 -6.17
C ILE A 236 3.59 6.84 -5.53
N ILE A 237 2.51 6.57 -6.28
CA ILE A 237 1.47 5.62 -5.90
C ILE A 237 1.78 4.26 -6.51
N ASN A 238 2.05 3.29 -5.64
CA ASN A 238 2.25 1.90 -6.00
C ASN A 238 0.96 1.10 -5.82
N LYS A 239 0.17 0.99 -6.89
CA LYS A 239 -1.06 0.18 -6.92
C LYS A 239 -0.81 -1.34 -6.99
N PHE A 240 0.41 -1.82 -6.72
CA PHE A 240 0.71 -3.25 -6.74
C PHE A 240 -0.25 -4.01 -5.81
N ASN A 241 -0.86 -5.06 -6.37
CA ASN A 241 -1.88 -5.87 -5.73
C ASN A 241 -1.21 -7.05 -4.99
N PRO A 242 -1.32 -7.14 -3.65
CA PRO A 242 -0.73 -8.25 -2.89
C PRO A 242 -1.44 -9.58 -3.11
N PHE A 243 -2.71 -9.56 -3.52
CA PHE A 243 -3.56 -10.73 -3.76
C PHE A 243 -3.02 -11.64 -4.86
N THR A 244 -2.16 -11.15 -5.77
CA THR A 244 -1.59 -11.94 -6.87
C THR A 244 -0.67 -13.08 -6.40
N GLY A 245 -0.12 -12.99 -5.18
CA GLY A 245 0.77 -14.00 -4.60
C GLY A 245 0.09 -14.98 -3.62
N PHE A 246 -1.21 -14.83 -3.39
CA PHE A 246 -1.94 -15.70 -2.44
C PHE A 246 -2.36 -17.00 -3.10
N GLN A 247 -2.20 -18.08 -2.36
CA GLN A 247 -2.47 -19.42 -2.87
C GLN A 247 -3.96 -19.64 -3.18
N ASN A 248 -4.90 -18.90 -2.56
CA ASN A 248 -6.36 -19.03 -2.82
C ASN A 248 -7.18 -17.77 -2.42
N PRO A 249 -7.14 -16.64 -3.15
CA PRO A 249 -8.11 -15.57 -2.91
C PRO A 249 -9.53 -16.06 -3.24
N MET A 250 -10.52 -15.72 -2.40
CA MET A 250 -11.93 -15.98 -2.72
C MET A 250 -12.37 -15.03 -3.83
N TYR A 251 -12.85 -15.56 -4.95
CA TYR A 251 -13.41 -14.74 -6.03
C TYR A 251 -14.92 -14.62 -5.85
N ILE A 252 -15.44 -13.40 -5.82
CA ILE A 252 -16.88 -13.13 -5.71
C ILE A 252 -17.36 -12.51 -7.01
N LEU A 253 -18.49 -13.00 -7.52
CA LEU A 253 -19.31 -12.38 -8.53
C LEU A 253 -20.59 -11.87 -7.88
N LYS A 254 -21.00 -10.62 -8.15
CA LYS A 254 -22.16 -10.00 -7.50
C LYS A 254 -23.14 -9.42 -8.53
N SER A 255 -24.43 -9.63 -8.31
CA SER A 255 -25.54 -9.08 -9.11
C SER A 255 -26.63 -8.50 -8.22
N SER A 256 -27.34 -7.47 -8.68
CA SER A 256 -28.52 -6.88 -8.04
C SER A 256 -29.83 -7.56 -8.46
N ARG A 257 -29.78 -8.57 -9.35
CA ARG A 257 -30.96 -9.32 -9.77
C ARG A 257 -31.55 -10.06 -8.57
N ILE A 258 -32.88 -10.07 -8.49
CA ILE A 258 -33.63 -10.82 -7.49
C ILE A 258 -33.85 -12.22 -8.06
N LEU A 259 -33.33 -13.23 -7.38
CA LEU A 259 -33.56 -14.64 -7.71
C LEU A 259 -34.31 -15.31 -6.57
N THR A 260 -35.15 -16.29 -6.90
CA THR A 260 -35.79 -17.14 -5.89
C THR A 260 -34.89 -18.32 -5.53
N GLU A 261 -35.12 -18.91 -4.35
CA GLU A 261 -34.38 -20.08 -3.89
C GLU A 261 -34.53 -21.26 -4.87
N ASP A 262 -35.72 -21.46 -5.43
CA ASP A 262 -35.99 -22.51 -6.43
C ASP A 262 -35.14 -22.37 -7.70
N GLN A 263 -34.92 -21.13 -8.16
CA GLN A 263 -34.07 -20.87 -9.31
C GLN A 263 -32.62 -21.27 -9.03
N ILE A 264 -32.10 -21.00 -7.82
CA ILE A 264 -30.74 -21.41 -7.44
C ILE A 264 -30.65 -22.94 -7.32
N ARG A 265 -31.63 -23.57 -6.66
CA ARG A 265 -31.70 -25.03 -6.51
C ARG A 265 -31.71 -25.77 -7.85
N SER A 266 -32.31 -25.15 -8.89
CA SER A 266 -32.34 -25.74 -10.23
C SER A 266 -30.99 -25.79 -10.94
N VAL A 267 -29.99 -25.02 -10.47
CA VAL A 267 -28.70 -24.87 -11.17
C VAL A 267 -27.49 -25.27 -10.32
N ILE A 268 -27.58 -25.18 -8.98
CA ILE A 268 -26.54 -25.70 -8.09
C ILE A 268 -26.57 -27.24 -8.07
N SER A 269 -25.44 -27.88 -7.71
CA SER A 269 -25.35 -29.35 -7.62
C SER A 269 -26.46 -29.94 -6.75
N MET A 270 -26.91 -31.17 -7.07
CA MET A 270 -27.91 -31.89 -6.25
C MET A 270 -27.42 -32.17 -4.83
N GLU A 271 -26.10 -32.24 -4.62
CA GLU A 271 -25.44 -32.47 -3.32
C GLU A 271 -25.01 -31.14 -2.65
N HIS A 272 -25.89 -30.14 -2.60
CA HIS A 272 -25.60 -28.87 -1.94
C HIS A 272 -26.12 -28.83 -0.49
N THR A 273 -25.54 -27.94 0.31
CA THR A 273 -25.96 -27.62 1.68
C THR A 273 -26.54 -26.22 1.74
N GLU A 274 -27.59 -26.04 2.54
CA GLU A 274 -28.27 -24.76 2.74
C GLU A 274 -28.06 -24.29 4.18
N SER A 275 -27.79 -23.00 4.35
CA SER A 275 -27.67 -22.37 5.66
C SER A 275 -28.08 -20.91 5.60
N THR A 276 -28.52 -20.38 6.73
CA THR A 276 -28.73 -18.94 6.90
C THR A 276 -27.62 -18.39 7.78
N GLU A 277 -27.13 -17.20 7.45
CA GLU A 277 -26.14 -16.51 8.26
C GLU A 277 -26.47 -15.02 8.37
N GLU A 278 -26.14 -14.44 9.53
CA GLU A 278 -26.17 -13.00 9.74
C GLU A 278 -24.74 -12.49 9.92
N THR A 279 -24.43 -11.39 9.26
CA THR A 279 -23.13 -10.73 9.39
C THR A 279 -23.30 -9.23 9.56
N TYR A 280 -22.42 -8.62 10.33
CA TYR A 280 -22.36 -7.18 10.55
C TYR A 280 -21.05 -6.66 9.98
N ASP A 281 -21.13 -5.94 8.86
CA ASP A 281 -19.99 -5.25 8.26
C ASP A 281 -19.86 -3.86 8.88
N ILE A 282 -18.81 -3.64 9.68
CA ILE A 282 -18.45 -2.36 10.30
C ILE A 282 -17.41 -1.68 9.41
N TYR A 283 -17.75 -0.51 8.88
CA TYR A 283 -16.86 0.32 8.05
C TYR A 283 -16.26 1.41 8.93
N LEU A 284 -14.94 1.36 9.09
CA LEU A 284 -14.16 2.28 9.90
C LEU A 284 -13.48 3.31 8.99
N LEU A 285 -13.77 4.58 9.26
CA LEU A 285 -13.14 5.73 8.62
C LEU A 285 -11.82 6.05 9.35
N PRO A 286 -10.70 6.17 8.62
CA PRO A 286 -9.44 6.57 9.23
C PRO A 286 -9.48 8.00 9.79
N PRO A 287 -8.71 8.30 10.86
CA PRO A 287 -8.62 9.63 11.42
C PRO A 287 -8.14 10.66 10.39
N GLY A 288 -8.87 11.78 10.29
CA GLY A 288 -8.54 12.90 9.40
C GLY A 288 -8.96 12.71 7.93
N GLU A 289 -9.57 11.58 7.58
CA GLU A 289 -10.18 11.37 6.26
C GLU A 289 -11.61 11.91 6.23
N ASP A 290 -12.02 12.43 5.07
CA ASP A 290 -13.40 12.86 4.83
C ASP A 290 -14.25 11.66 4.41
N PRO A 291 -15.37 11.36 5.10
CA PRO A 291 -16.24 10.24 4.73
C PRO A 291 -16.71 10.25 3.27
N GLU A 292 -16.92 11.42 2.66
CA GLU A 292 -17.44 11.51 1.29
C GLU A 292 -16.41 11.18 0.23
N THR A 293 -15.11 11.36 0.55
CA THR A 293 -14.01 11.18 -0.41
C THR A 293 -13.11 10.00 -0.07
N CYS A 294 -13.24 9.44 1.14
CA CYS A 294 -12.41 8.33 1.60
C CYS A 294 -12.59 7.10 0.70
N GLN A 295 -11.49 6.62 0.13
CA GLN A 295 -11.46 5.40 -0.69
C GLN A 295 -10.89 4.19 0.06
N SER A 296 -10.50 4.39 1.32
CA SER A 296 -9.65 3.48 2.09
C SER A 296 -10.29 3.03 3.40
N TYR A 297 -11.62 2.89 3.41
CA TYR A 297 -12.35 2.34 4.56
C TYR A 297 -11.79 0.99 4.99
N LEU A 298 -11.59 0.84 6.30
CA LEU A 298 -11.25 -0.45 6.89
C LEU A 298 -12.53 -1.19 7.22
N ARG A 299 -12.70 -2.39 6.67
CA ARG A 299 -13.91 -3.19 6.85
C ARG A 299 -13.67 -4.33 7.84
N MET A 300 -14.44 -4.35 8.92
CA MET A 300 -14.42 -5.42 9.89
C MET A 300 -15.79 -6.12 9.94
N ARG A 301 -15.81 -7.43 9.74
CA ARG A 301 -17.02 -8.23 9.73
C ARG A 301 -17.16 -9.01 11.02
N ASN A 302 -18.28 -8.85 11.72
CA ASN A 302 -18.69 -9.78 12.77
C ASN A 302 -19.61 -10.85 12.21
N ARG A 303 -19.33 -12.11 12.55
CA ARG A 303 -20.20 -13.26 12.34
C ARG A 303 -20.18 -14.10 13.61
N ASP A 304 -21.34 -14.30 14.24
CA ASP A 304 -21.48 -15.16 15.42
C ASP A 304 -20.47 -14.85 16.55
N GLY A 305 -20.19 -13.55 16.77
CA GLY A 305 -19.24 -13.09 17.79
C GLY A 305 -17.76 -13.13 17.36
N LYS A 306 -17.44 -13.74 16.20
CA LYS A 306 -16.11 -13.71 15.61
C LYS A 306 -15.93 -12.50 14.72
N TYR A 307 -14.89 -11.73 14.95
CA TYR A 307 -14.55 -10.57 14.14
C TYR A 307 -13.51 -10.96 13.10
N ASN A 308 -13.69 -10.48 11.88
CA ASN A 308 -12.78 -10.69 10.77
C ASN A 308 -12.42 -9.37 10.12
N LEU A 309 -11.13 -9.07 9.98
CA LEU A 309 -10.68 -7.93 9.21
C LEU A 309 -10.65 -8.29 7.73
N MET A 310 -11.31 -7.50 6.90
CA MET A 310 -11.47 -7.78 5.47
C MET A 310 -10.66 -6.80 4.62
N PHE A 311 -9.90 -7.34 3.67
CA PHE A 311 -9.25 -6.57 2.63
C PHE A 311 -9.72 -7.07 1.27
N GLU A 312 -10.30 -6.18 0.47
CA GLU A 312 -10.89 -6.49 -0.83
C GLU A 312 -10.39 -5.52 -1.89
N GLU A 313 -10.12 -6.04 -3.08
CA GLU A 313 -9.93 -5.25 -4.29
C GLU A 313 -11.08 -5.55 -5.25
N TRP A 314 -11.41 -4.60 -6.11
CA TRP A 314 -12.51 -4.73 -7.05
C TRP A 314 -11.93 -4.58 -8.46
N VAL A 315 -12.02 -5.64 -9.24
CA VAL A 315 -11.69 -5.63 -10.67
C VAL A 315 -12.99 -5.87 -11.42
N THR A 316 -13.38 -4.93 -12.27
CA THR A 316 -14.57 -5.07 -13.11
C THR A 316 -14.16 -5.60 -14.48
N ASP A 317 -14.65 -6.78 -14.86
CA ASP A 317 -14.59 -7.30 -16.22
C ASP A 317 -16.04 -7.57 -16.66
N SER A 318 -16.66 -6.57 -17.30
CA SER A 318 -18.10 -6.52 -17.60
C SER A 318 -18.61 -7.84 -18.21
N PRO A 319 -19.65 -8.49 -17.64
CA PRO A 319 -20.61 -8.04 -16.62
C PRO A 319 -20.28 -8.42 -15.17
N PHE A 320 -19.03 -8.79 -14.86
CA PHE A 320 -18.64 -9.38 -13.59
C PHE A 320 -17.82 -8.41 -12.74
N ILE A 321 -18.27 -8.17 -11.50
CA ILE A 321 -17.40 -7.64 -10.46
C ILE A 321 -16.62 -8.82 -9.91
N ILE A 322 -15.31 -8.83 -10.07
CA ILE A 322 -14.41 -9.79 -9.46
C ILE A 322 -13.79 -9.14 -8.24
N SER A 323 -14.09 -9.68 -7.06
CA SER A 323 -13.50 -9.17 -5.81
C SER A 323 -12.65 -10.22 -5.10
N PRO A 324 -11.33 -10.28 -5.36
CA PRO A 324 -10.40 -11.05 -4.55
C PRO A 324 -10.38 -10.47 -3.14
N ARG A 325 -10.54 -11.33 -2.13
CA ARG A 325 -10.52 -10.93 -0.72
C ARG A 325 -9.61 -11.81 0.12
N ILE A 326 -9.04 -11.20 1.15
CA ILE A 326 -8.39 -11.87 2.28
C ILE A 326 -9.10 -11.45 3.56
N THR A 327 -9.30 -12.43 4.45
CA THR A 327 -9.92 -12.25 5.76
C THR A 327 -9.03 -12.82 6.84
N PHE A 328 -8.91 -12.10 7.94
CA PHE A 328 -8.18 -12.54 9.13
C PHE A 328 -9.11 -12.51 10.34
N GLU A 329 -9.15 -13.58 11.12
CA GLU A 329 -9.87 -13.56 12.41
C GLU A 329 -9.12 -12.61 13.37
N VAL A 330 -9.87 -11.77 14.09
CA VAL A 330 -9.31 -10.74 14.98
C VAL A 330 -10.07 -10.68 16.30
N SER A 331 -9.36 -10.27 17.35
CA SER A 331 -9.96 -10.01 18.66
C SER A 331 -10.84 -8.76 18.63
N VAL A 332 -11.93 -8.77 19.40
CA VAL A 332 -12.80 -7.58 19.61
C VAL A 332 -12.03 -6.37 20.15
N ARG A 333 -10.91 -6.59 20.83
CA ARG A 333 -10.03 -5.51 21.35
C ARG A 333 -9.47 -4.64 20.24
N LEU A 334 -9.25 -5.21 19.05
CA LEU A 334 -8.75 -4.48 17.88
C LEU A 334 -9.64 -3.29 17.52
N LEU A 335 -10.97 -3.47 17.58
CA LEU A 335 -11.92 -2.38 17.34
C LEU A 335 -11.72 -1.24 18.33
N GLY A 336 -11.57 -1.57 19.62
CA GLY A 336 -11.28 -0.58 20.66
C GLY A 336 -9.96 0.16 20.43
N GLY A 337 -8.91 -0.57 20.04
CA GLY A 337 -7.61 0.01 19.68
C GLY A 337 -7.71 0.98 18.49
N LEU A 338 -8.40 0.58 17.42
CA LEU A 338 -8.64 1.45 16.26
C LEU A 338 -9.42 2.71 16.65
N MET A 339 -10.46 2.59 17.48
CA MET A 339 -11.19 3.77 17.96
C MET A 339 -10.31 4.72 18.79
N ALA A 340 -9.43 4.19 19.64
CA ALA A 340 -8.48 5.00 20.41
C ALA A 340 -7.48 5.75 19.51
N LEU A 341 -7.17 5.21 18.33
CA LEU A 341 -6.32 5.85 17.32
C LEU A 341 -7.07 6.88 16.46
N GLY A 342 -8.34 7.14 16.77
CA GLY A 342 -9.16 8.15 16.09
C GLY A 342 -9.93 7.61 14.88
N TYR A 343 -10.00 6.29 14.67
CA TYR A 343 -10.94 5.75 13.70
C TYR A 343 -12.37 5.97 14.18
N THR A 344 -13.24 6.32 13.24
CA THR A 344 -14.67 6.51 13.52
C THR A 344 -15.48 5.47 12.75
N ILE A 345 -16.60 5.03 13.32
CA ILE A 345 -17.51 4.13 12.61
C ILE A 345 -18.30 4.98 11.62
N ALA A 346 -18.07 4.76 10.33
CA ALA A 346 -18.81 5.45 9.27
C ALA A 346 -20.15 4.79 9.00
N ALA A 347 -20.19 3.45 8.98
CA ALA A 347 -21.41 2.70 8.76
C ALA A 347 -21.33 1.30 9.39
N ILE A 348 -22.48 0.77 9.78
CA ILE A 348 -22.65 -0.64 10.14
C ILE A 348 -23.74 -1.19 9.23
N LEU A 349 -23.41 -2.20 8.44
CA LEU A 349 -24.35 -2.88 7.55
C LEU A 349 -24.64 -4.27 8.09
N LYS A 350 -25.89 -4.51 8.46
CA LYS A 350 -26.41 -5.85 8.74
C LYS A 350 -26.76 -6.51 7.42
N ARG A 351 -26.25 -7.72 7.25
CA ARG A 351 -26.51 -8.59 6.12
C ARG A 351 -27.08 -9.90 6.61
N SER A 352 -28.25 -10.25 6.10
CA SER A 352 -28.83 -11.58 6.23
C SER A 352 -28.65 -12.31 4.91
N SER A 353 -28.08 -13.51 4.96
CA SER A 353 -27.72 -14.27 3.76
C SER A 353 -28.35 -15.66 3.84
N HIS A 354 -29.01 -16.08 2.76
CA HIS A 354 -29.30 -17.50 2.51
C HIS A 354 -28.21 -18.06 1.60
N VAL A 355 -27.47 -19.05 2.10
CA VAL A 355 -26.25 -19.58 1.51
C VAL A 355 -26.48 -21.02 1.04
N PHE A 356 -26.17 -21.26 -0.23
CA PHE A 356 -26.17 -22.57 -0.89
C PHE A 356 -24.73 -22.93 -1.20
N THR A 357 -24.22 -24.05 -0.69
CA THR A 357 -22.82 -24.46 -0.84
C THR A 357 -22.71 -25.87 -1.41
N ASP A 358 -21.93 -26.02 -2.47
CA ASP A 358 -21.41 -27.31 -2.93
C ASP A 358 -19.86 -27.32 -2.90
N ASP A 359 -19.24 -28.42 -3.36
CA ASP A 359 -17.79 -28.60 -3.34
C ASP A 359 -17.00 -27.55 -4.15
N LYS A 360 -17.65 -26.79 -5.04
CA LYS A 360 -16.99 -25.89 -6.01
C LYS A 360 -17.43 -24.44 -5.86
N VAL A 361 -18.66 -24.18 -5.45
CA VAL A 361 -19.26 -22.85 -5.47
C VAL A 361 -20.16 -22.61 -4.25
N VAL A 362 -20.15 -21.35 -3.80
CA VAL A 362 -21.05 -20.85 -2.76
C VAL A 362 -21.93 -19.76 -3.36
N VAL A 363 -23.24 -19.98 -3.42
CA VAL A 363 -24.22 -18.98 -3.87
C VAL A 363 -24.89 -18.37 -2.65
N LYS A 364 -25.03 -17.04 -2.61
CA LYS A 364 -25.68 -16.31 -1.51
C LYS A 364 -26.76 -15.39 -2.04
N ILE A 365 -27.95 -15.46 -1.45
CA ILE A 365 -28.97 -14.41 -1.54
C ILE A 365 -28.78 -13.51 -0.32
N ASP A 366 -28.25 -12.32 -0.56
CA ASP A 366 -27.98 -11.33 0.48
C ASP A 366 -29.10 -10.29 0.53
N TRP A 367 -29.56 -9.95 1.74
CA TRP A 367 -30.34 -8.77 2.03
C TRP A 367 -29.55 -7.84 2.94
N LEU A 368 -29.35 -6.59 2.50
CA LEU A 368 -28.73 -5.53 3.29
C LEU A 368 -29.81 -4.64 3.89
N GLU A 369 -29.96 -4.69 5.21
CA GLU A 369 -31.07 -4.04 5.93
C GLU A 369 -31.05 -2.51 5.77
N GLN A 370 -29.90 -1.88 6.03
CA GLN A 370 -29.76 -0.41 6.06
C GLN A 370 -29.92 0.21 4.67
N LEU A 371 -29.64 -0.54 3.60
CA LEU A 371 -29.80 -0.08 2.22
C LEU A 371 -31.14 -0.50 1.62
N ASN A 372 -31.86 -1.41 2.28
CA ASN A 372 -33.01 -2.12 1.74
C ASN A 372 -32.76 -2.67 0.32
N ARG A 373 -31.67 -3.42 0.15
CA ARG A 373 -31.24 -3.95 -1.15
C ARG A 373 -30.97 -5.44 -1.08
N HIS A 374 -31.35 -6.12 -2.16
CA HIS A 374 -31.06 -7.52 -2.39
C HIS A 374 -29.91 -7.69 -3.39
N TYR A 375 -29.08 -8.69 -3.15
CA TYR A 375 -28.01 -9.07 -4.05
C TYR A 375 -27.90 -10.58 -4.12
N VAL A 376 -27.48 -11.09 -5.27
CA VAL A 376 -27.00 -12.47 -5.40
C VAL A 376 -25.50 -12.45 -5.55
N GLN A 377 -24.81 -13.32 -4.82
CA GLN A 377 -23.36 -13.51 -4.91
C GLN A 377 -23.03 -14.95 -5.26
N VAL A 378 -22.07 -15.14 -6.15
CA VAL A 378 -21.49 -16.45 -6.46
C VAL A 378 -20.01 -16.38 -6.08
N CYS A 379 -19.59 -17.19 -5.11
CA CYS A 379 -18.24 -17.20 -4.56
C CYS A 379 -17.51 -18.49 -4.92
N TYR A 380 -16.26 -18.38 -5.39
CA TYR A 380 -15.39 -19.50 -5.74
C TYR A 380 -14.19 -19.57 -4.78
N PRO A 381 -14.05 -20.65 -3.98
CA PRO A 381 -12.95 -20.82 -3.04
C PRO A 381 -11.62 -21.25 -3.64
N HIS A 382 -11.64 -21.97 -4.78
CA HIS A 382 -10.43 -22.51 -5.43
C HIS A 382 -10.43 -22.17 -6.92
N PHE A 383 -9.77 -21.08 -7.31
CA PHE A 383 -9.65 -20.67 -8.71
C PHE A 383 -8.39 -21.27 -9.35
N HIS A 384 -8.47 -22.54 -9.80
CA HIS A 384 -7.41 -23.19 -10.56
C HIS A 384 -7.65 -23.06 -12.08
N GLY A 385 -7.34 -21.90 -12.66
CA GLY A 385 -7.19 -21.76 -14.11
C GLY A 385 -8.20 -20.86 -14.86
N CYS A 386 -7.84 -20.59 -16.12
CA CYS A 386 -8.36 -19.56 -17.02
C CYS A 386 -9.90 -19.34 -17.00
N LEU A 387 -10.33 -18.07 -16.84
CA LEU A 387 -11.72 -17.57 -16.89
C LEU A 387 -12.54 -18.10 -18.09
N VAL A 388 -11.88 -18.55 -19.15
CA VAL A 388 -12.51 -19.01 -20.40
C VAL A 388 -13.14 -20.41 -20.27
N CYS A 389 -12.61 -21.30 -19.43
CA CYS A 389 -13.07 -22.70 -19.38
C CYS A 389 -14.34 -22.91 -18.55
N HIS A 390 -14.63 -22.05 -17.57
CA HIS A 390 -15.87 -22.11 -16.77
C HIS A 390 -16.98 -21.16 -17.28
N ARG A 391 -16.76 -20.54 -18.45
CA ARG A 391 -17.82 -19.84 -19.20
C ARG A 391 -19.05 -20.71 -19.37
N SER A 392 -18.97 -22.04 -19.37
CA SER A 392 -20.11 -22.95 -19.52
C SER A 392 -21.02 -23.05 -18.27
N ILE A 393 -20.49 -22.96 -17.05
CA ILE A 393 -21.30 -22.91 -15.82
C ILE A 393 -21.85 -21.50 -15.60
N LEU A 394 -21.04 -20.48 -15.88
CA LEU A 394 -21.47 -19.09 -15.92
C LEU A 394 -22.52 -18.85 -17.02
N PHE A 395 -22.32 -19.38 -18.22
CA PHE A 395 -23.33 -19.35 -19.28
C PHE A 395 -24.53 -20.21 -18.89
N SER A 396 -24.44 -21.37 -18.23
CA SER A 396 -25.65 -22.13 -17.89
C SER A 396 -26.48 -21.46 -16.78
N MET A 397 -25.84 -20.84 -15.77
CA MET A 397 -26.53 -20.04 -14.74
C MET A 397 -27.09 -18.73 -15.31
N PHE A 398 -26.44 -18.11 -16.31
CA PHE A 398 -26.85 -16.82 -16.88
C PHE A 398 -27.57 -16.91 -18.25
N GLN A 399 -27.61 -18.06 -18.95
CA GLN A 399 -28.33 -18.24 -20.23
C GLN A 399 -29.85 -18.27 -20.05
N HIS A 400 -30.33 -18.62 -18.86
CA HIS A 400 -31.75 -18.51 -18.52
C HIS A 400 -32.16 -17.12 -18.00
N VAL A 401 -31.22 -16.17 -17.91
CA VAL A 401 -31.51 -14.83 -17.42
C VAL A 401 -31.07 -13.80 -18.45
N SER A 402 -31.96 -13.57 -19.41
CA SER A 402 -31.79 -12.80 -20.65
C SER A 402 -30.92 -11.54 -20.59
N GLU A 403 -30.24 -11.32 -21.71
CA GLU A 403 -29.53 -10.11 -22.11
C GLU A 403 -30.42 -8.87 -22.00
N SER A 404 -30.21 -8.06 -20.96
CA SER A 404 -30.53 -6.64 -20.93
C SER A 404 -30.02 -6.02 -19.63
N ALA A 405 -29.66 -4.74 -19.71
CA ALA A 405 -29.13 -3.86 -18.66
C ALA A 405 -27.60 -3.85 -18.49
N LEU A 406 -26.92 -3.36 -19.52
CA LEU A 406 -25.84 -2.38 -19.32
C LEU A 406 -26.52 -1.05 -19.01
N ASP A 407 -26.44 -0.59 -17.77
CA ASP A 407 -26.42 0.82 -17.36
C ASP A 407 -26.28 0.88 -15.83
N MET A 408 -25.03 1.04 -15.36
CA MET A 408 -24.59 1.83 -14.19
C MET A 408 -23.11 1.62 -13.90
#